data_AF-A0A117SNU3-F1
#
_entry.id   AF-A0A117SNU3-F1
#
_cell.length_a   1.000
_cell.length_b   1.000
_cell.length_c   1.000
_cell.angle_alpha   90.00
_cell.angle_beta   90.00
_cell.angle_gamma   90.00
#
_symmetry.space_group_name_H-M   'P 1'
#
loop_
_entity.id
_entity.type
_entity.pdbx_description
1 polymer ?
#
loop_
_entity_poly.entity_id
_entity_poly.type
_entity_poly.pdbx_seq_one_letter_code
_entity_poly.pdbx_strand_id
1 'polypeptide(L)'
;MLTLPALIMLAASVVMVLIHAAGAYLGFRGLTVPRGIGVYVSIYESLYYLSLTTLMLFILPIWLTVLVIIMLITHLIGTYMYLRGYLASYASPSSLRYYGVYESFELAIILAIITYVML
;
A
#
# COMPACT_ATOMS: atom_id res chain seq x y z
N MET A 1 14.91 18.45 12.79
CA MET A 1 15.60 17.18 12.49
C MET A 1 14.55 16.08 12.40
N LEU A 2 14.64 15.19 11.40
CA LEU A 2 13.74 14.03 11.33
C LEU A 2 14.08 13.07 12.48
N THR A 3 13.06 12.58 13.17
CA THR A 3 13.23 11.58 14.23
C THR A 3 13.54 10.21 13.61
N LEU A 4 14.17 9.30 14.37
CA LEU A 4 14.43 7.95 13.88
C LEU A 4 13.16 7.23 13.38
N PRO A 5 12.00 7.29 14.08
CA PRO A 5 10.74 6.76 13.57
C PRO A 5 10.34 7.37 12.22
N ALA A 6 10.46 8.68 12.05
CA ALA A 6 10.17 9.37 10.79
C ALA A 6 11.04 8.85 9.64
N LEU A 7 12.33 8.62 9.89
CA LEU A 7 13.24 8.06 8.90
C LEU A 7 12.86 6.63 8.49
N ILE A 8 12.46 5.79 9.45
CA ILE A 8 12.00 4.41 9.18
C ILE A 8 10.73 4.42 8.32
N MET A 9 9.75 5.26 8.66
CA MET A 9 8.52 5.37 7.86
C MET A 9 8.78 5.93 6.46
N LEU A 10 9.69 6.90 6.33
CA LEU A 10 10.10 7.45 5.03
C LEU A 10 10.74 6.35 4.17
N ALA A 11 11.66 5.57 4.75
CA ALA A 11 12.29 4.45 4.06
C ALA A 11 11.27 3.38 3.64
N ALA A 12 10.35 3.01 4.54
CA ALA A 12 9.28 2.07 4.24
C ALA A 12 8.40 2.56 3.08
N SER A 13 7.98 3.83 3.13
CA SER A 13 7.16 4.45 2.07
C SER A 13 7.89 4.46 0.72
N VAL A 14 9.19 4.79 0.69
CA VAL A 14 10.00 4.71 -0.53
C VAL A 14 10.07 3.27 -1.07
N VAL A 15 10.27 2.29 -0.20
CA VAL A 15 10.25 0.87 -0.59
C VAL A 15 8.90 0.48 -1.20
N MET A 16 7.79 0.92 -0.61
CA MET A 16 6.46 0.67 -1.17
C MET A 16 6.30 1.29 -2.55
N VAL A 17 6.71 2.56 -2.75
CA VAL A 17 6.71 3.19 -4.09
C VAL A 17 7.46 2.32 -5.10
N LEU A 18 8.65 1.82 -4.75
CA LEU A 18 9.43 0.99 -5.65
C LEU A 18 8.76 -0.35 -5.97
N ILE A 19 8.17 -1.01 -4.97
CA ILE A 19 7.46 -2.29 -5.14
C ILE A 19 6.26 -2.11 -6.06
N HIS A 20 5.41 -1.12 -5.82
CA HIS A 20 4.24 -0.88 -6.67
C HIS A 20 4.64 -0.35 -8.06
N ALA A 21 5.66 0.52 -8.18
CA ALA A 21 6.13 0.95 -9.49
C ALA A 21 6.68 -0.23 -10.32
N ALA A 22 7.42 -1.14 -9.68
CA ALA A 22 7.88 -2.37 -10.30
C ALA A 22 6.70 -3.29 -10.66
N GLY A 23 5.72 -3.45 -9.77
CA GLY A 23 4.50 -4.21 -10.00
C GLY A 23 3.70 -3.70 -11.19
N ALA A 24 3.49 -2.40 -11.28
CA ALA A 24 2.86 -1.73 -12.41
C ALA A 24 3.66 -1.93 -13.71
N TYR A 25 4.98 -1.73 -13.68
CA TYR A 25 5.85 -1.94 -14.83
C TYR A 25 5.76 -3.39 -15.35
N LEU A 26 5.92 -4.37 -14.46
CA LEU A 26 5.81 -5.80 -14.82
C LEU A 26 4.41 -6.14 -15.32
N GLY A 27 3.37 -5.55 -14.74
CA GLY A 27 1.98 -5.71 -15.17
C GLY A 27 1.72 -5.18 -16.58
N PHE A 28 2.27 -4.01 -16.94
CA PHE A 28 2.23 -3.50 -18.32
C PHE A 28 2.95 -4.43 -19.30
N ARG A 29 4.04 -5.07 -18.88
CA ARG A 29 4.74 -6.09 -19.67
C ARG A 29 3.99 -7.43 -19.73
N GLY A 30 2.95 -7.61 -18.91
CA GLY A 30 2.20 -8.85 -18.76
C GLY A 30 2.97 -9.97 -18.10
N LEU A 31 3.91 -9.61 -17.23
CA LEU A 31 4.76 -10.55 -16.52
C LEU A 31 4.19 -10.90 -15.13
N THR A 32 3.03 -10.34 -14.74
CA THR A 32 2.35 -10.58 -13.45
C THR A 32 0.82 -10.77 -13.62
N VAL A 33 0.19 -11.45 -12.65
CA VAL A 33 -1.25 -11.82 -12.60
C VAL A 33 -2.13 -10.61 -12.25
N PRO A 34 -3.36 -10.47 -12.79
CA PRO A 34 -3.78 -10.44 -14.18
C PRO A 34 -3.66 -9.01 -14.78
N ARG A 35 -3.44 -8.94 -16.10
CA ARG A 35 -3.54 -7.67 -16.86
C ARG A 35 -4.93 -7.05 -16.65
N GLY A 36 -4.97 -5.81 -16.17
CA GLY A 36 -6.23 -5.10 -15.92
C GLY A 36 -6.13 -4.19 -14.70
N ILE A 37 -7.12 -4.32 -13.81
CA ILE A 37 -7.30 -3.45 -12.62
C ILE A 37 -6.03 -3.41 -11.75
N GLY A 38 -5.29 -4.52 -11.61
CA GLY A 38 -4.09 -4.58 -10.77
C GLY A 38 -2.98 -3.59 -11.16
N VAL A 39 -2.83 -3.25 -12.45
CA VAL A 39 -1.85 -2.23 -12.89
C VAL A 39 -2.26 -0.85 -12.40
N TYR A 40 -3.55 -0.50 -12.53
CA TYR A 40 -4.06 0.79 -12.10
C TYR A 40 -4.04 0.94 -10.59
N VAL A 41 -4.34 -0.13 -9.85
CA VAL A 41 -4.21 -0.18 -8.39
C VAL A 41 -2.76 0.07 -7.98
N SER A 42 -1.81 -0.61 -8.62
CA SER A 42 -0.38 -0.45 -8.32
C SER A 42 0.15 0.96 -8.66
N ILE A 43 -0.32 1.58 -9.74
CA ILE A 43 -0.02 2.99 -10.03
C ILE A 43 -0.60 3.91 -8.95
N TYR A 44 -1.86 3.69 -8.57
CA TYR A 44 -2.52 4.48 -7.54
C TYR A 44 -1.78 4.38 -6.20
N GLU A 45 -1.38 3.18 -5.79
CA GLU A 45 -0.57 2.94 -4.59
C GLU A 45 0.79 3.62 -4.67
N SER A 46 1.46 3.57 -5.82
CA SER A 46 2.73 4.29 -6.04
C SER A 46 2.57 5.80 -5.83
N LEU A 47 1.52 6.38 -6.42
CA LEU A 47 1.23 7.82 -6.29
C LEU A 47 0.84 8.19 -4.86
N TYR A 48 0.10 7.31 -4.18
CA TYR A 48 -0.26 7.47 -2.77
C TYR A 48 1.00 7.52 -1.89
N TYR A 49 1.87 6.51 -1.94
CA TYR A 49 3.09 6.48 -1.12
C TYR A 49 4.06 7.60 -1.51
N LEU A 50 4.12 8.01 -2.78
CA LEU A 50 4.92 9.18 -3.19
C LEU A 50 4.40 10.48 -2.55
N SER A 51 3.07 10.67 -2.56
CA SER A 51 2.42 11.82 -1.93
C SER A 51 2.65 11.81 -0.42
N LEU A 52 2.53 10.64 0.22
CA LEU A 52 2.78 10.44 1.64
C LEU A 52 4.24 10.77 2.00
N THR A 53 5.20 10.26 1.23
CA THR A 53 6.64 10.52 1.43
C THR A 53 6.96 12.00 1.32
N THR A 54 6.41 12.66 0.30
CA THR A 54 6.65 14.08 0.05
C THR A 54 6.02 14.94 1.13
N LEU A 55 4.82 14.58 1.60
CA LEU A 55 4.03 15.39 2.53
C LEU A 55 4.30 15.08 4.00
N MET A 56 4.91 13.94 4.37
CA MET A 56 5.44 13.69 5.73
C MET A 56 6.56 14.66 6.11
N LEU A 57 7.20 15.30 5.13
CA LEU A 57 8.16 16.39 5.36
C LEU A 57 7.47 17.73 5.69
N PHE A 58 6.13 17.80 5.59
CA PHE A 58 5.31 18.99 5.78
C PHE A 58 4.04 18.66 6.59
N ILE A 59 3.15 19.64 6.78
CA ILE A 59 1.82 19.39 7.36
C ILE A 59 0.93 18.77 6.26
N LEU A 60 0.30 17.63 6.56
CA LEU A 60 -0.58 16.98 5.58
C LEU A 60 -1.82 17.85 5.29
N PRO A 61 -2.10 18.16 4.01
CA PRO A 61 -3.36 18.77 3.64
C PRO A 61 -4.51 17.76 3.84
N ILE A 62 -5.70 18.27 4.19
CA ILE A 62 -6.85 17.42 4.60
C ILE A 62 -7.24 16.36 3.57
N TRP A 63 -7.10 16.66 2.27
CA TRP A 63 -7.40 15.70 1.20
C TRP A 63 -6.48 14.48 1.22
N LEU A 64 -5.21 14.65 1.63
CA LEU A 64 -4.27 13.54 1.75
C LEU A 64 -4.63 12.66 2.95
N THR A 65 -5.08 13.26 4.05
CA THR A 65 -5.60 12.52 5.21
C THR A 65 -6.79 11.64 4.82
N VAL A 66 -7.72 12.16 4.01
CA VAL A 66 -8.84 11.37 3.47
C VAL A 66 -8.33 10.19 2.63
N LEU A 67 -7.34 10.41 1.75
CA LEU A 67 -6.74 9.33 0.97
C LEU A 67 -6.08 8.27 1.85
N VAL A 68 -5.36 8.66 2.90
CA VAL A 68 -4.75 7.74 3.87
C VAL A 68 -5.82 6.87 4.56
N ILE A 69 -6.95 7.46 4.93
CA ILE A 69 -8.08 6.72 5.52
C ILE A 69 -8.68 5.73 4.51
N ILE A 70 -8.86 6.13 3.25
CA ILE A 70 -9.34 5.23 2.20
C ILE A 70 -8.37 4.07 1.98
N MET A 71 -7.06 4.35 1.97
CA MET A 71 -6.01 3.33 1.86
C MET A 71 -6.06 2.36 3.04
N LEU A 72 -6.23 2.86 4.26
CA LEU A 72 -6.39 2.03 5.44
C LEU A 72 -7.60 1.08 5.30
N ILE A 73 -8.75 1.61 4.89
CA ILE A 73 -9.99 0.81 4.74
C ILE A 73 -9.83 -0.24 3.65
N THR A 74 -9.26 0.13 2.50
CA THR A 74 -9.08 -0.80 1.38
C THR A 74 -8.14 -1.94 1.74
N HIS A 75 -7.02 -1.67 2.42
CA HIS A 75 -6.08 -2.71 2.87
C HIS A 75 -6.67 -3.58 3.99
N LEU A 76 -7.50 -3.01 4.87
CA LEU A 76 -8.21 -3.79 5.88
C LEU A 76 -9.18 -4.79 5.24
N ILE A 77 -9.98 -4.32 4.27
CA ILE A 77 -10.91 -5.17 3.51
C ILE A 77 -10.13 -6.20 2.70
N GLY A 78 -9.08 -5.79 1.98
CA GLY A 78 -8.21 -6.64 1.18
C GLY A 78 -7.61 -7.77 2.01
N THR A 79 -6.93 -7.41 3.10
CA THR A 79 -6.38 -8.37 4.09
C THR A 79 -7.41 -9.41 4.51
N TYR A 80 -8.60 -8.97 4.92
CA TYR A 80 -9.67 -9.87 5.35
C TYR A 80 -10.14 -10.80 4.21
N MET A 81 -10.37 -10.26 3.01
CA MET A 81 -10.83 -11.01 1.85
C MET A 81 -9.80 -12.07 1.40
N TYR A 82 -8.51 -11.72 1.39
CA TYR A 82 -7.41 -12.62 1.06
C TYR A 82 -7.26 -13.75 2.09
N LEU A 83 -7.18 -13.42 3.38
CA LEU A 83 -6.97 -14.41 4.44
C LEU A 83 -8.15 -15.37 4.62
N ARG A 84 -9.38 -14.90 4.37
CA ARG A 84 -10.59 -15.74 4.42
C ARG A 84 -10.80 -16.57 3.16
N GLY A 85 -10.03 -16.32 2.10
CA GLY A 85 -10.15 -17.05 0.84
C GLY A 85 -11.38 -16.68 0.03
N TYR A 86 -12.01 -15.53 0.28
CA TYR A 86 -13.18 -15.09 -0.49
C TYR A 86 -12.86 -14.79 -1.97
N LEU A 87 -11.58 -14.67 -2.29
CA LEU A 87 -11.07 -14.48 -3.65
C LEU A 87 -10.56 -15.79 -4.29
N ALA A 88 -10.95 -16.96 -3.76
CA ALA A 88 -10.54 -18.28 -4.27
C ALA A 88 -10.86 -18.53 -5.76
N SER A 89 -11.82 -17.81 -6.34
CA SER A 89 -12.12 -17.86 -7.78
C SER A 89 -11.04 -17.22 -8.65
N TYR A 90 -10.15 -16.38 -8.09
CA TYR A 90 -9.17 -15.59 -8.84
C TYR A 90 -7.73 -16.06 -8.67
N ALA A 91 -7.40 -16.78 -7.59
CA ALA A 91 -6.05 -17.23 -7.30
C ALA A 91 -6.02 -18.47 -6.39
N SER A 92 -4.87 -19.15 -6.39
CA SER A 92 -4.64 -20.33 -5.54
C SER A 92 -4.63 -19.98 -4.04
N PRO A 93 -4.97 -20.91 -3.13
CA PRO A 93 -4.95 -20.66 -1.69
C PRO A 93 -3.61 -20.17 -1.15
N SER A 94 -2.48 -20.66 -1.69
CA SER A 94 -1.14 -20.20 -1.29
C SER A 94 -0.89 -18.75 -1.73
N SER A 95 -1.28 -18.41 -2.96
CA SER A 95 -1.22 -17.02 -3.45
C SER A 95 -2.08 -16.09 -2.61
N LEU A 96 -3.31 -16.49 -2.28
CA LEU A 96 -4.21 -15.68 -1.45
C LEU A 96 -3.66 -15.43 -0.05
N ARG A 97 -3.07 -16.46 0.59
CA ARG A 97 -2.40 -16.28 1.88
C ARG A 97 -1.20 -15.34 1.77
N TYR A 98 -0.40 -15.47 0.72
CA TYR A 98 0.73 -14.58 0.48
C TYR A 98 0.26 -13.13 0.35
N TYR A 99 -0.74 -12.84 -0.49
CA TYR A 99 -1.29 -11.49 -0.64
C TYR A 99 -1.95 -10.99 0.64
N GLY A 100 -2.63 -11.84 1.41
CA GLY A 100 -3.21 -11.44 2.70
C GLY A 100 -2.15 -11.04 3.73
N VAL A 101 -1.01 -11.73 3.77
CA VAL A 101 0.12 -11.34 4.64
C VAL A 101 0.76 -10.05 4.14
N TYR A 102 0.96 -9.91 2.83
CA TYR A 102 1.49 -8.70 2.22
C TYR A 102 0.62 -7.46 2.53
N GLU A 103 -0.69 -7.57 2.34
CA GLU A 103 -1.66 -6.51 2.66
C GLU A 103 -1.68 -6.18 4.15
N SER A 104 -1.47 -7.17 5.02
CA SER A 104 -1.34 -6.93 6.48
C SER A 104 -0.10 -6.09 6.81
N PHE A 105 1.01 -6.29 6.09
CA PHE A 105 2.22 -5.49 6.26
C PHE A 105 2.00 -4.04 5.82
N GLU A 106 1.35 -3.84 4.67
CA GLU A 106 0.99 -2.51 4.18
C GLU A 106 0.03 -1.80 5.15
N LEU A 107 -0.98 -2.52 5.65
CA LEU A 107 -1.90 -2.00 6.66
C LEU A 107 -1.16 -1.53 7.92
N ALA A 108 -0.17 -2.29 8.39
CA ALA A 108 0.65 -1.91 9.54
C ALA A 108 1.49 -0.65 9.27
N ILE A 109 2.05 -0.50 8.06
CA ILE A 109 2.79 0.70 7.64
C ILE A 109 1.85 1.91 7.65
N ILE A 110 0.67 1.79 7.05
CA ILE A 110 -0.33 2.86 7.00
C ILE A 110 -0.75 3.28 8.41
N LEU A 111 -1.03 2.32 9.31
CA LEU A 111 -1.36 2.59 10.71
C LEU A 111 -0.25 3.31 11.47
N ALA A 112 1.01 2.89 11.28
CA ALA A 112 2.16 3.55 11.91
C ALA A 112 2.27 5.01 11.45
N ILE A 113 2.06 5.27 10.16
CA ILE A 113 2.10 6.62 9.59
C ILE A 113 0.95 7.48 10.13
N ILE A 114 -0.27 6.96 10.17
CA ILE A 114 -1.42 7.68 10.76
C ILE A 114 -1.13 8.02 12.22
N THR A 115 -0.64 7.05 12.99
CA THR A 115 -0.34 7.23 14.42
C THR A 115 0.71 8.31 14.62
N TYR A 116 1.77 8.33 13.80
CA TYR A 116 2.81 9.36 13.88
C TYR A 116 2.34 10.75 13.45
N VAL A 117 1.42 10.85 12.49
CA VAL A 117 0.94 12.13 11.98
C VAL A 117 -0.13 12.75 12.88
N MET A 118 -0.92 11.91 13.57
CA MET A 118 -2.06 12.36 14.38
C MET A 118 -1.75 12.51 15.88
N LEU A 119 -0.65 11.95 16.38
CA LEU A 119 -0.20 12.03 17.78
C LEU A 119 1.13 12.78 17.89
#